data_AF-A0A948V993-F1
#
_entry.id   AF-A0A948V993-F1
#
_cell.length_a   1.000
_cell.length_b   1.000
_cell.length_c   1.000
_cell.angle_alpha   90.00
_cell.angle_beta   90.00
_cell.angle_gamma   90.00
#
_symmetry.space_group_name_H-M   'P 1'
#
loop_
_entity.id
_entity.type
_entity.pdbx_description
1 polymer ?
#
loop_
_entity_poly.entity_id
_entity_poly.type
_entity_poly.pdbx_seq_one_letter_code
_entity_poly.pdbx_strand_id
1 'polypeptide(L)'
;MGVVEAFYISQPTRVLTVAFEEILSKGVFWGHFYVSFIELSVGFALALLVGIPMGIMIGVFRKVRYLLDPPLMALWSTPRLALIPIFIIWLGIGMESKIAVVFVGSFIPIIVNTVAGIREADYALIQAARSFCAKERDIVIRILLPTSVPSMMIGIRLGLGRAMMGMVVGEMYVSTKGLGYQIMQYGEAYRIDHVMFYVVFVSLLGFAITNSARNLESRLLKWKEG
;
A
#
# COMPACT_ATOMS: atom_id res chain seq x y z
N MET A 1 5.25 40.49 -1.39
CA MET A 1 4.62 39.17 -1.63
C MET A 1 4.93 38.79 -3.07
N GLY A 2 5.98 37.99 -3.27
CA GLY A 2 6.47 37.65 -4.60
C GLY A 2 5.49 36.71 -5.29
N VAL A 3 4.93 37.16 -6.41
CA VAL A 3 4.20 36.28 -7.33
C VAL A 3 5.25 35.31 -7.85
N VAL A 4 5.22 34.07 -7.39
CA VAL A 4 6.10 33.00 -7.86
C VAL A 4 5.96 32.97 -9.38
N GLU A 5 7.06 33.14 -10.11
CA GLU A 5 7.02 33.22 -11.57
C GLU A 5 6.31 31.98 -12.13
N ALA A 6 5.45 32.15 -13.14
CA ALA A 6 4.70 31.08 -13.79
C ALA A 6 5.59 29.99 -14.44
N PHE A 7 6.92 30.17 -14.39
CA PHE A 7 7.90 29.14 -14.71
C PHE A 7 8.00 28.06 -13.61
N TYR A 8 7.83 28.43 -12.34
CA TYR A 8 7.90 27.52 -11.19
C TYR A 8 6.54 26.90 -10.85
N ILE A 9 5.45 27.49 -11.32
CA ILE A 9 4.08 26.98 -11.19
C ILE A 9 3.58 26.67 -12.59
N SER A 10 3.61 25.40 -12.99
CA SER A 10 3.05 24.99 -14.29
C SER A 10 1.64 25.53 -14.47
N GLN A 11 1.37 25.99 -15.68
CA GLN A 11 0.02 26.42 -16.05
C GLN A 11 -0.85 25.17 -16.23
N PRO A 12 -2.04 25.07 -15.61
CA PRO A 12 -2.92 23.90 -15.73
C PRO A 12 -3.19 23.51 -17.19
N THR A 13 -3.28 24.49 -18.08
CA THR A 13 -3.48 24.29 -19.52
C THR A 13 -2.31 23.55 -20.19
N ARG A 14 -1.07 23.81 -19.76
CA ARG A 14 0.14 23.14 -20.30
C ARG A 14 0.28 21.72 -19.77
N VAL A 15 -0.18 21.46 -18.55
CA VAL A 15 -0.24 20.09 -18.01
C VAL A 15 -1.20 19.23 -18.83
N LEU A 16 -2.33 19.78 -19.28
CA LEU A 16 -3.28 19.06 -20.13
C LEU A 16 -2.73 18.78 -21.54
N THR A 17 -1.97 19.70 -22.13
CA THR A 17 -1.33 19.44 -23.44
C THR A 17 -0.27 18.35 -23.34
N VAL A 18 0.58 18.40 -22.31
CA VAL A 18 1.58 17.35 -22.04
C VAL A 18 0.89 16.02 -21.77
N ALA A 19 -0.22 16.02 -21.01
CA ALA A 19 -1.00 14.80 -20.78
C ALA A 19 -1.49 14.18 -22.09
N PHE A 20 -2.00 15.00 -23.01
CA PHE A 20 -2.46 14.52 -24.30
C PHE A 20 -1.31 13.95 -25.15
N GLU A 21 -0.16 14.63 -25.16
CA GLU A 21 1.05 14.19 -25.86
C GLU A 21 1.60 12.86 -25.32
N GLU A 22 1.82 12.77 -24.01
CA GLU A 22 2.37 11.58 -23.34
C GLU A 22 1.42 10.38 -23.50
N ILE A 23 0.11 10.56 -23.25
CA ILE A 23 -0.88 9.48 -23.30
C ILE A 23 -1.09 8.96 -24.73
N LEU A 24 -1.08 9.86 -25.73
CA LEU A 24 -1.23 9.48 -27.15
C LEU A 24 0.06 8.97 -27.78
N SER A 25 1.23 9.33 -27.23
CA SER A 25 2.50 8.73 -27.62
C SER A 25 2.50 7.25 -27.15
N LYS A 26 2.12 6.34 -28.05
CA LYS A 26 1.77 4.94 -27.76
C LYS A 26 2.89 4.05 -27.16
N GLY A 27 4.02 4.60 -26.69
CA GLY A 27 5.20 3.80 -26.30
C GLY A 27 5.78 4.09 -24.92
N VAL A 28 6.10 5.35 -24.60
CA VAL A 28 6.98 5.66 -23.45
C VAL A 28 6.21 5.65 -22.14
N PHE A 29 5.14 6.45 -22.05
CA PHE A 29 4.30 6.54 -20.85
C PHE A 29 3.76 5.18 -20.39
N TRP A 30 3.13 4.44 -21.31
CA TRP A 30 2.49 3.16 -21.00
C TRP A 30 3.48 2.09 -20.54
N GLY A 31 4.71 2.10 -21.05
CA GLY A 31 5.77 1.21 -20.58
C GLY A 31 6.15 1.48 -19.13
N HIS A 32 6.30 2.75 -18.75
CA HIS A 32 6.57 3.15 -17.37
C HIS A 32 5.40 2.84 -16.43
N PHE A 33 4.18 3.17 -16.86
CA PHE A 33 2.96 2.83 -16.14
C PHE A 33 2.85 1.33 -15.85
N TYR A 34 3.09 0.49 -16.85
CA TYR A 34 2.98 -0.95 -16.72
C TYR A 34 3.97 -1.52 -15.70
N VAL A 35 5.21 -1.04 -15.72
CA VAL A 35 6.24 -1.42 -14.74
C VAL A 35 5.80 -1.04 -13.32
N SER A 36 5.37 0.21 -13.11
CA SER A 36 4.85 0.67 -11.82
C SER A 36 3.67 -0.16 -11.33
N PHE A 37 2.74 -0.48 -12.24
CA PHE A 37 1.56 -1.28 -11.93
C PHE A 37 1.92 -2.70 -11.48
N ILE A 38 2.89 -3.35 -12.13
CA ILE A 38 3.37 -4.67 -11.71
C ILE A 38 4.01 -4.60 -10.32
N GLU A 39 4.92 -3.64 -10.11
CA GLU A 39 5.64 -3.49 -8.85
C GLU A 39 4.70 -3.27 -7.67
N LEU A 40 3.71 -2.40 -7.87
CA LEU A 40 2.64 -2.17 -6.91
C LEU A 40 1.83 -3.45 -6.65
N SER A 41 1.36 -4.10 -7.71
CA SER A 41 0.47 -5.26 -7.61
C SER A 41 1.14 -6.45 -6.94
N VAL A 42 2.37 -6.78 -7.35
CA VAL A 42 3.13 -7.93 -6.81
C VAL A 42 3.54 -7.66 -5.37
N GLY A 43 4.14 -6.49 -5.08
CA GLY A 43 4.55 -6.14 -3.71
C GLY A 43 3.37 -6.10 -2.74
N PHE A 44 2.23 -5.54 -3.18
CA PHE A 44 1.03 -5.49 -2.36
C PHE A 44 0.40 -6.87 -2.17
N ALA A 45 0.32 -7.70 -3.22
CA ALA A 45 -0.21 -9.06 -3.12
C ALA A 45 0.62 -9.91 -2.15
N LEU A 46 1.95 -9.81 -2.19
CA LEU A 46 2.83 -10.45 -1.20
C LEU A 46 2.55 -9.94 0.22
N ALA A 47 2.33 -8.64 0.39
CA ALA A 47 2.03 -8.05 1.69
C ALA A 47 0.70 -8.57 2.26
N LEU A 48 -0.32 -8.77 1.42
CA LEU A 48 -1.58 -9.40 1.83
C LEU A 48 -1.38 -10.87 2.20
N LEU A 49 -0.69 -11.62 1.33
CA LEU A 49 -0.50 -13.06 1.46
C LEU A 49 0.28 -13.42 2.73
N VAL A 50 1.24 -12.58 3.13
CA VAL A 50 2.03 -12.80 4.36
C VAL A 50 1.42 -12.06 5.55
N GLY A 51 1.01 -10.80 5.37
CA GLY A 51 0.56 -9.91 6.43
C GLY A 51 -0.77 -10.33 7.07
N ILE A 52 -1.74 -10.80 6.28
CA ILE A 52 -3.03 -11.25 6.84
C ILE A 52 -2.85 -12.51 7.70
N PRO A 53 -2.22 -13.61 7.22
CA PRO A 53 -1.99 -14.78 8.06
C PRO A 53 -1.16 -14.46 9.30
N MET A 54 -0.10 -13.65 9.18
CA MET A 54 0.73 -13.26 10.31
C MET A 54 -0.06 -12.43 11.34
N GLY A 55 -0.88 -11.49 10.87
CA GLY A 55 -1.80 -10.72 11.73
C GLY A 55 -2.80 -11.60 12.46
N ILE A 56 -3.38 -12.60 11.78
CA ILE A 56 -4.29 -13.57 12.42
C ILE A 56 -3.54 -14.36 13.49
N MET A 57 -2.35 -14.89 13.19
CA MET A 57 -1.55 -15.66 14.15
C MET A 57 -1.17 -14.82 15.39
N ILE A 58 -0.81 -13.55 15.22
CA ILE A 58 -0.50 -12.62 16.32
C ILE A 58 -1.76 -12.26 17.12
N GLY A 59 -2.91 -12.12 16.44
CA GLY A 59 -4.19 -11.85 17.06
C GLY A 59 -4.67 -12.99 17.96
N VAL A 60 -4.53 -14.23 17.48
CA VAL A 60 -5.02 -15.46 18.14
C VAL A 60 -4.03 -15.98 19.18
N PHE A 61 -2.74 -16.09 18.86
CA PHE A 61 -1.77 -16.78 19.71
C PHE A 61 -0.90 -15.79 20.50
N ARG A 62 -1.12 -15.75 21.82
CA ARG A 62 -0.36 -14.89 22.75
C ARG A 62 1.15 -15.13 22.68
N LYS A 63 1.61 -16.37 22.47
CA LYS A 63 3.05 -16.70 22.31
C LYS A 63 3.66 -16.07 21.06
N VAL A 64 2.95 -16.18 19.93
CA VAL A 64 3.38 -15.60 18.65
C VAL A 64 3.46 -14.09 18.76
N ARG A 65 2.48 -13.47 19.42
CA ARG A 65 2.51 -12.04 19.74
C ARG A 65 3.76 -11.64 20.53
N TYR A 66 4.07 -12.30 21.64
CA TYR A 66 5.24 -11.94 22.45
C TYR A 66 6.55 -12.03 21.65
N LEU A 67 6.65 -12.97 20.71
CA LEU A 67 7.82 -13.13 19.86
C LEU A 67 7.89 -12.06 18.74
N LEU A 68 6.75 -11.72 18.14
CA LEU A 68 6.68 -10.86 16.94
C LEU A 68 6.40 -9.39 17.24
N ASP A 69 5.83 -9.03 18.39
CA ASP A 69 5.57 -7.63 18.76
C ASP A 69 6.86 -6.79 18.74
N PRO A 70 8.00 -7.21 19.34
CA PRO A 70 9.24 -6.42 19.32
C PRO A 70 9.77 -6.11 17.91
N PRO A 71 9.97 -7.09 17.01
CA PRO A 71 10.46 -6.80 15.66
C PRO A 71 9.45 -5.99 14.83
N LEU A 72 8.14 -6.18 15.04
CA LEU A 72 7.12 -5.37 14.36
C LEU A 72 7.14 -3.92 14.82
N MET A 73 7.34 -3.66 16.11
CA MET A 73 7.50 -2.30 16.64
C MET A 73 8.77 -1.64 16.10
N ALA A 74 9.87 -2.37 16.03
CA ALA A 74 11.11 -1.88 15.42
C ALA A 74 10.91 -1.54 13.93
N LEU A 75 10.23 -2.41 13.18
CA LEU A 75 9.93 -2.16 11.77
C LEU A 75 8.96 -0.99 11.58
N TRP A 76 8.04 -0.77 12.52
CA TRP A 76 7.11 0.35 12.49
C TRP A 76 7.79 1.70 12.76
N SER A 77 8.76 1.74 13.68
CA SER A 77 9.52 2.96 13.99
C SER A 77 10.60 3.27 12.96
N THR A 78 11.06 2.26 12.21
CA THR A 78 12.10 2.43 11.20
C THR A 78 11.60 3.28 10.03
N PRO A 79 12.31 4.36 9.66
CA PRO A 79 12.00 5.12 8.46
C PRO A 79 12.13 4.23 7.22
N ARG A 80 11.02 3.86 6.60
CA ARG A 80 11.02 2.99 5.40
C ARG A 80 11.89 3.52 4.27
N LEU A 81 12.01 4.85 4.16
CA LEU A 81 12.90 5.51 3.19
C LEU A 81 14.37 5.10 3.37
N ALA A 82 14.81 4.92 4.61
CA ALA A 82 16.17 4.51 4.94
C ALA A 82 16.45 3.04 4.59
N LEU A 83 15.41 2.23 4.36
CA LEU A 83 15.57 0.83 3.95
C LEU A 83 15.80 0.67 2.45
N ILE A 84 15.49 1.70 1.64
CA ILE A 84 15.61 1.63 0.18
C ILE A 84 17.04 1.22 -0.22
N PRO A 85 18.13 1.89 0.23
CA PRO A 85 19.48 1.50 -0.15
C PRO A 85 19.86 0.07 0.24
N ILE A 86 19.36 -0.40 1.38
CA ILE A 86 19.63 -1.75 1.89
C ILE A 86 19.00 -2.79 0.95
N PHE A 87 17.76 -2.59 0.51
CA PHE A 87 17.12 -3.49 -0.45
C PHE A 87 17.84 -3.54 -1.78
N ILE A 88 18.46 -2.43 -2.22
CA ILE A 88 19.29 -2.43 -3.43
C ILE A 88 20.52 -3.31 -3.23
N ILE A 89 21.22 -3.17 -2.10
CA ILE A 89 22.42 -3.95 -1.83
C ILE A 89 22.10 -5.44 -1.77
N TRP A 90 20.95 -5.80 -1.21
CA TRP A 90 20.55 -7.21 -1.06
C TRP A 90 19.92 -7.84 -2.30
N LEU A 91 19.06 -7.10 -3.00
CA LEU A 91 18.23 -7.62 -4.09
C LEU A 91 18.67 -7.12 -5.47
N GLY A 92 19.61 -6.17 -5.52
CA GLY A 92 20.06 -5.52 -6.74
C GLY A 92 19.22 -4.32 -7.17
N ILE A 93 19.71 -3.65 -8.19
CA ILE A 93 18.97 -2.59 -8.91
C ILE A 93 17.98 -3.29 -9.83
N GLY A 94 16.68 -3.13 -9.58
CA GLY A 94 15.69 -3.87 -10.35
C GLY A 94 14.28 -3.79 -9.80
N MET A 95 13.44 -4.68 -10.30
CA MET A 95 12.04 -4.78 -9.90
C MET A 95 11.91 -5.33 -8.48
N GLU A 96 12.82 -6.24 -8.09
CA GLU A 96 12.80 -6.96 -6.82
C GLU A 96 12.96 -6.01 -5.62
N SER A 97 13.92 -5.08 -5.67
CA SER A 97 14.13 -4.11 -4.60
C SER A 97 12.94 -3.17 -4.43
N LYS A 98 12.27 -2.78 -5.52
CA LYS A 98 11.08 -1.95 -5.50
C LYS A 98 9.86 -2.70 -4.97
N ILE A 99 9.67 -3.96 -5.37
CA ILE A 99 8.66 -4.86 -4.80
C ILE A 99 8.86 -4.99 -3.28
N ALA A 100 10.10 -5.12 -2.79
CA ALA A 100 10.39 -5.18 -1.37
C ALA A 100 10.00 -3.89 -0.61
N VAL A 101 10.26 -2.72 -1.21
CA VAL A 101 9.84 -1.42 -0.64
C VAL A 101 8.31 -1.33 -0.53
N VAL A 102 7.59 -1.70 -1.60
CA VAL A 102 6.13 -1.76 -1.61
C VAL A 102 5.61 -2.72 -0.54
N PHE A 103 6.18 -3.93 -0.49
CA PHE A 103 5.84 -4.96 0.48
C PHE A 103 5.95 -4.44 1.91
N VAL A 104 7.13 -3.92 2.31
CA VAL A 104 7.36 -3.42 3.68
C VAL A 104 6.48 -2.20 3.98
N GLY A 105 6.21 -1.35 2.99
CA GLY A 105 5.29 -0.23 3.09
C GLY A 105 3.88 -0.64 3.50
N SER A 106 3.36 -1.70 2.89
CA SER A 106 1.99 -2.18 3.10
C SER A 106 1.84 -3.17 4.24
N PHE A 107 2.90 -3.90 4.56
CA PHE A 107 2.88 -5.02 5.49
C PHE A 107 2.40 -4.64 6.89
N ILE A 108 2.93 -3.56 7.46
CA ILE A 108 2.61 -3.13 8.83
C ILE A 108 1.14 -2.75 9.03
N PRO A 109 0.53 -1.83 8.25
CA PRO A 109 -0.87 -1.48 8.44
C PRO A 109 -1.80 -2.69 8.26
N ILE A 110 -1.48 -3.62 7.36
CA ILE A 110 -2.24 -4.87 7.18
C ILE A 110 -2.19 -5.71 8.47
N ILE A 111 -1.00 -5.98 9.01
CA ILE A 111 -0.86 -6.76 10.25
C ILE A 111 -1.57 -6.09 11.42
N VAL A 112 -1.28 -4.81 11.67
CA VAL A 112 -1.76 -4.11 12.86
C VAL A 112 -3.29 -4.07 12.90
N ASN A 113 -3.93 -3.77 11.77
CA ASN A 113 -5.39 -3.71 11.71
C ASN A 113 -6.02 -5.11 11.71
N THR A 114 -5.35 -6.12 11.17
CA THR A 114 -5.78 -7.52 11.29
C THR A 114 -5.78 -7.97 12.75
N VAL A 115 -4.70 -7.68 13.48
CA VAL A 115 -4.60 -7.98 14.92
C VAL A 115 -5.66 -7.23 15.72
N ALA A 116 -5.90 -5.96 15.40
CA ALA A 116 -6.94 -5.16 16.04
C ALA A 116 -8.33 -5.79 15.84
N GLY A 117 -8.70 -6.14 14.61
CA GLY A 117 -10.00 -6.75 14.30
C GLY A 117 -10.23 -8.09 15.00
N ILE A 118 -9.19 -8.94 15.09
CA ILE A 118 -9.30 -10.22 15.80
C ILE A 118 -9.57 -10.01 17.29
N ARG A 119 -9.02 -8.95 17.89
CA ARG A 119 -9.16 -8.67 19.34
C ARG A 119 -10.40 -7.88 19.70
N GLU A 120 -11.02 -7.23 18.73
CA GLU A 120 -12.27 -6.51 18.90
C GLU A 120 -13.48 -7.45 18.97
N ALA A 121 -13.29 -8.75 18.68
CA ALA A 121 -14.34 -9.75 18.81
C ALA A 121 -14.87 -9.86 20.25
N ASP A 122 -16.20 -9.92 20.36
CA ASP A 122 -16.89 -9.97 21.65
C ASP A 122 -16.49 -11.22 22.44
N TYR A 123 -15.98 -10.98 23.65
CA TYR A 123 -15.59 -12.03 24.57
C TYR A 123 -16.77 -12.93 24.95
N ALA A 124 -17.99 -12.41 25.00
CA ALA A 124 -19.20 -13.18 25.28
C ALA A 124 -19.50 -14.21 24.17
N LEU A 125 -19.33 -13.84 22.90
CA LEU A 125 -19.48 -14.76 21.75
C LEU A 125 -18.48 -15.92 21.82
N ILE A 126 -17.23 -15.63 22.19
CA ILE A 126 -16.18 -16.64 22.36
C ILE A 126 -16.51 -17.58 23.53
N GLN A 127 -16.96 -17.04 24.67
CA GLN A 127 -17.35 -17.84 25.83
C GLN A 127 -18.56 -18.73 25.53
N ALA A 128 -19.60 -18.19 24.87
CA ALA A 128 -20.77 -18.96 24.47
C ALA A 128 -20.38 -20.13 23.56
N ALA A 129 -19.55 -19.89 22.54
CA ALA A 129 -19.06 -20.94 21.67
C ALA A 129 -18.30 -22.04 22.41
N ARG A 130 -17.47 -21.68 23.41
CA ARG A 130 -16.78 -22.64 24.27
C ARG A 130 -17.74 -23.47 25.13
N SER A 131 -18.82 -22.88 25.63
CA SER A 131 -19.87 -23.61 26.36
C SER A 131 -20.58 -24.66 25.48
N PHE A 132 -20.65 -24.43 24.17
CA PHE A 132 -21.13 -25.41 23.18
C PHE A 132 -20.04 -26.35 22.66
N CYS A 133 -18.90 -26.46 23.36
CA CYS A 133 -17.77 -27.33 23.00
C CYS A 133 -17.17 -27.04 21.60
N ALA A 134 -17.28 -25.80 21.10
CA ALA A 134 -16.63 -25.41 19.86
C ALA A 134 -15.10 -25.51 19.97
N LYS A 135 -14.44 -26.06 18.93
CA LYS A 135 -12.98 -26.15 18.90
C LYS A 135 -12.38 -24.76 18.64
N GLU A 136 -11.12 -24.55 19.03
CA GLU A 136 -10.40 -23.30 18.76
C GLU A 136 -10.41 -22.92 17.27
N ARG A 137 -10.33 -23.91 16.37
CA ARG A 137 -10.46 -23.68 14.91
C ARG A 137 -11.83 -23.12 14.53
N ASP A 138 -12.90 -23.60 15.17
CA ASP A 138 -14.26 -23.13 14.89
C ASP A 138 -14.46 -21.70 15.39
N ILE A 139 -13.89 -21.37 16.57
CA ILE A 139 -13.88 -20.01 17.10
C ILE A 139 -13.15 -19.06 16.14
N VAL A 140 -11.96 -19.45 15.66
CA VAL A 140 -11.20 -18.63 14.71
C VAL A 140 -11.97 -18.42 13.41
N ILE A 141 -12.45 -19.49 12.78
CA ILE A 141 -13.04 -19.41 11.43
C ILE A 141 -14.45 -18.82 11.44
N ARG A 142 -15.27 -19.11 12.46
CA ARG A 142 -16.69 -18.73 12.48
C ARG A 142 -16.99 -17.46 13.28
N ILE A 143 -16.07 -17.03 14.16
CA ILE A 143 -16.27 -15.86 15.01
C ILE A 143 -15.19 -14.82 14.72
N LEU A 144 -13.92 -15.15 14.96
CA LEU A 144 -12.84 -14.14 14.88
C LEU A 144 -12.64 -13.62 13.46
N LEU A 145 -12.52 -14.51 12.46
CA LEU A 145 -12.30 -14.12 11.07
C LEU A 145 -13.43 -13.21 10.54
N PRO A 146 -14.73 -13.60 10.59
CA PRO A 146 -15.82 -12.74 10.13
C PRO A 146 -15.88 -11.39 10.83
N THR A 147 -15.70 -11.36 12.15
CA THR A 147 -15.73 -10.10 12.92
C THR A 147 -14.55 -9.19 12.60
N SER A 148 -13.40 -9.76 12.22
CA SER A 148 -12.19 -9.00 11.89
C SER A 148 -12.14 -8.43 10.48
N VAL A 149 -13.01 -8.89 9.56
CA VAL A 149 -13.03 -8.45 8.14
C VAL A 149 -13.07 -6.91 7.99
N PRO A 150 -13.91 -6.15 8.72
CA PRO A 150 -13.93 -4.69 8.61
C PRO A 150 -12.57 -4.07 8.90
N SER A 151 -11.93 -4.47 10.01
CA SER A 151 -10.64 -3.95 10.40
C SER A 151 -9.54 -4.39 9.43
N MET A 152 -9.58 -5.64 8.94
CA MET A 152 -8.69 -6.09 7.86
C MET A 152 -8.80 -5.18 6.64
N MET A 153 -10.01 -4.83 6.19
CA MET A 153 -10.22 -3.93 5.04
C MET A 153 -9.66 -2.52 5.28
N ILE A 154 -9.78 -1.98 6.50
CA ILE A 154 -9.11 -0.72 6.88
C ILE A 154 -7.59 -0.87 6.71
N GLY A 155 -7.02 -1.97 7.19
CA GLY A 155 -5.59 -2.28 7.04
C GLY A 155 -5.14 -2.38 5.59
N ILE A 156 -5.92 -3.06 4.74
CA ILE A 156 -5.69 -3.21 3.30
C ILE A 156 -5.67 -1.84 2.63
N ARG A 157 -6.66 -0.98 2.91
CA ARG A 157 -6.76 0.37 2.34
C ARG A 157 -5.59 1.27 2.75
N LEU A 158 -5.23 1.26 4.04
CA LEU A 158 -4.06 1.99 4.52
C LEU A 158 -2.77 1.42 3.90
N GLY A 159 -2.71 0.09 3.77
CA GLY A 159 -1.63 -0.63 3.11
C GLY A 159 -1.46 -0.23 1.65
N LEU A 160 -2.54 -0.09 0.88
CA LEU A 160 -2.51 0.39 -0.51
C LEU A 160 -1.94 1.80 -0.64
N GLY A 161 -2.38 2.72 0.21
CA GLY A 161 -1.85 4.09 0.20
C GLY A 161 -0.35 4.13 0.50
N ARG A 162 0.11 3.29 1.45
CA ARG A 162 1.54 3.13 1.74
C ARG A 162 2.31 2.41 0.63
N ALA A 163 1.69 1.42 -0.02
CA ALA A 163 2.21 0.67 -1.16
C ALA A 163 2.57 1.64 -2.28
N MET A 164 1.61 2.52 -2.60
CA MET A 164 1.73 3.48 -3.67
C MET A 164 2.79 4.54 -3.39
N MET A 165 2.80 5.09 -2.17
CA MET A 165 3.87 5.99 -1.74
C MET A 165 5.23 5.31 -1.84
N GLY A 166 5.33 4.06 -1.40
CA GLY A 166 6.56 3.26 -1.49
C GLY A 166 7.02 3.00 -2.92
N MET A 167 6.10 2.67 -3.83
CA MET A 167 6.36 2.46 -5.26
C MET A 167 6.97 3.73 -5.88
N VAL A 168 6.28 4.88 -5.76
CA VAL A 168 6.74 6.14 -6.38
C VAL A 168 8.13 6.52 -5.86
N VAL A 169 8.32 6.47 -4.53
CA VAL A 169 9.61 6.78 -3.93
C VAL A 169 10.68 5.79 -4.37
N GLY A 170 10.40 4.48 -4.33
CA GLY A 170 11.35 3.46 -4.76
C GLY A 170 11.80 3.66 -6.22
N GLU A 171 10.87 4.05 -7.09
CA GLU A 171 11.16 4.36 -8.49
C GLU A 171 12.01 5.63 -8.68
N MET A 172 11.82 6.66 -7.85
CA MET A 172 12.57 7.92 -7.94
C MET A 172 14.07 7.74 -7.67
N TYR A 173 14.46 6.84 -6.75
CA TYR A 173 15.85 6.72 -6.33
C TYR A 173 16.66 5.66 -7.08
N VAL A 174 16.00 4.63 -7.63
CA VAL A 174 16.72 3.41 -8.06
C VAL A 174 16.17 2.77 -9.33
N SER A 175 15.30 3.46 -10.05
CA SER A 175 14.72 2.88 -11.25
C SER A 175 15.24 3.53 -12.50
N THR A 176 15.25 2.75 -13.58
CA THR A 176 15.37 3.24 -14.96
C THR A 176 14.00 3.24 -15.67
N LYS A 177 12.94 2.77 -14.99
CA LYS A 177 11.57 2.69 -15.50
C LYS A 177 10.52 2.88 -14.40
N GLY A 178 9.47 3.65 -14.67
CA GLY A 178 8.35 3.81 -13.76
C GLY A 178 7.85 5.24 -13.74
N LEU A 179 6.68 5.46 -13.15
CA LEU A 179 6.10 6.79 -13.03
C LEU A 179 6.94 7.67 -12.11
N GLY A 180 7.45 7.14 -10.99
CA GLY A 180 8.35 7.86 -10.09
C GLY A 180 9.70 8.18 -10.74
N TYR A 181 10.20 7.31 -11.61
CA TYR A 181 11.40 7.59 -12.40
C TYR A 181 11.19 8.78 -13.34
N GLN A 182 10.05 8.84 -14.03
CA GLN A 182 9.71 9.96 -14.92
C GLN A 182 9.59 11.28 -14.17
N ILE A 183 9.00 11.27 -12.96
CA ILE A 183 8.98 12.46 -12.08
C ILE A 183 10.40 12.96 -11.80
N MET A 184 11.32 12.06 -11.44
CA MET A 184 12.71 12.42 -11.16
C MET A 184 13.43 12.93 -12.41
N GLN A 185 13.33 12.19 -13.52
CA GLN A 185 14.01 12.51 -14.78
C GLN A 185 13.58 13.87 -15.34
N TYR A 186 12.29 14.16 -15.37
CA TYR A 186 11.79 15.47 -15.81
C TYR A 186 12.09 16.58 -14.81
N GLY A 187 12.18 16.25 -13.51
CA GLY A 187 12.60 17.17 -12.46
C GLY A 187 14.05 17.63 -12.64
N GLU A 188 14.96 16.70 -12.89
CA GLU A 188 16.38 17.00 -13.19
C GLU A 188 16.54 17.80 -14.48
N ALA A 189 15.66 17.57 -15.47
CA ALA A 189 15.62 18.34 -16.71
C ALA A 189 14.87 19.68 -16.59
N TYR A 190 14.42 20.07 -15.38
CA TYR A 190 13.63 21.28 -15.12
C TYR A 190 12.37 21.41 -15.98
N ARG A 191 11.80 20.29 -16.45
CA ARG A 191 10.55 20.25 -17.23
C ARG A 191 9.34 20.13 -16.30
N ILE A 192 9.05 21.22 -15.58
CA ILE A 192 8.05 21.24 -14.51
C ILE A 192 6.65 20.85 -14.99
N ASP A 193 6.30 21.18 -16.25
CA ASP A 193 5.03 20.78 -16.87
C ASP A 193 4.85 19.25 -16.90
N HIS A 194 5.91 18.50 -17.19
CA HIS A 194 5.88 17.03 -17.20
C HIS A 194 5.85 16.49 -15.77
N VAL A 195 6.67 17.04 -14.88
CA VAL A 195 6.66 16.68 -13.44
C VAL A 195 5.24 16.80 -12.88
N MET A 196 4.57 17.92 -13.13
CA MET A 196 3.20 18.15 -12.67
C MET A 196 2.21 17.17 -13.29
N PHE A 197 2.35 16.84 -14.58
CA PHE A 197 1.54 15.79 -15.20
C PHE A 197 1.67 14.46 -14.47
N TYR A 198 2.90 13.96 -14.26
CA TYR A 198 3.11 12.68 -13.59
C TYR A 198 2.66 12.71 -12.12
N VAL A 199 2.87 13.81 -11.39
CA VAL A 199 2.40 13.98 -10.00
C VAL A 199 0.87 13.94 -9.93
N VAL A 200 0.18 14.67 -10.81
CA VAL A 200 -1.29 14.67 -10.87
C VAL A 200 -1.81 13.30 -11.29
N PHE A 201 -1.19 12.68 -12.30
CA PHE A 201 -1.58 11.36 -12.78
C PHE A 201 -1.46 10.29 -11.67
N VAL A 202 -0.32 10.25 -10.99
CA VAL A 202 -0.09 9.36 -9.84
C VAL A 202 -1.10 9.65 -8.73
N SER A 203 -1.37 10.92 -8.41
CA SER A 203 -2.37 11.29 -7.40
C SER A 203 -3.78 10.79 -7.75
N LEU A 204 -4.19 10.96 -9.01
CA LEU A 204 -5.48 10.46 -9.51
C LEU A 204 -5.55 8.94 -9.50
N LEU A 205 -4.48 8.26 -9.89
CA LEU A 205 -4.39 6.81 -9.84
C LEU A 205 -4.53 6.31 -8.40
N GLY A 206 -3.90 6.99 -7.45
CA GLY A 206 -3.97 6.63 -6.03
C GLY A 206 -5.34 6.84 -5.44
N PHE A 207 -5.97 7.95 -5.80
CA PHE A 207 -7.37 8.21 -5.49
C PHE A 207 -8.28 7.11 -6.07
N ALA A 208 -8.10 6.75 -7.34
CA ALA A 208 -8.90 5.72 -8.01
C ALA A 208 -8.74 4.34 -7.34
N ILE A 209 -7.52 3.92 -7.03
CA ILE A 209 -7.23 2.65 -6.35
C ILE A 209 -7.83 2.65 -4.94
N THR A 210 -7.62 3.72 -4.17
CA THR A 210 -8.11 3.82 -2.79
C THR A 210 -9.64 3.85 -2.75
N ASN A 211 -10.27 4.58 -3.66
CA ASN A 211 -11.73 4.64 -3.76
C ASN A 211 -12.33 3.30 -4.21
N SER A 212 -11.66 2.60 -5.13
CA SER A 212 -12.06 1.26 -5.55
C SER A 212 -12.00 0.27 -4.38
N ALA A 213 -10.95 0.33 -3.56
CA ALA A 213 -10.84 -0.50 -2.36
C ALA A 213 -11.94 -0.17 -1.33
N ARG A 214 -12.27 1.12 -1.15
CA ARG A 214 -13.38 1.55 -0.28
C ARG A 214 -14.74 1.04 -0.77
N ASN A 215 -14.98 1.07 -2.08
CA ASN A 215 -16.21 0.55 -2.67
C ASN A 215 -16.30 -0.98 -2.55
N LEU A 216 -15.17 -1.68 -2.62
CA LEU A 216 -15.13 -3.12 -2.38
C LEU A 216 -15.46 -3.44 -0.91
N GLU A 217 -14.91 -2.67 0.02
CA GLU A 217 -15.20 -2.79 1.46
C GLU A 217 -16.69 -2.59 1.76
N SER A 218 -17.31 -1.52 1.25
CA SER A 218 -18.74 -1.28 1.50
C SER A 218 -19.63 -2.38 0.92
N ARG A 219 -19.23 -3.02 -0.18
CA ARG A 219 -19.95 -4.19 -0.74
C ARG A 219 -19.79 -5.45 0.10
N LEU A 220 -18.60 -5.69 0.66
CA LEU A 220 -18.32 -6.85 1.50
C LEU A 220 -18.96 -6.72 2.88
N LEU A 221 -19.10 -5.51 3.41
CA LEU A 221 -19.60 -5.25 4.76
C LEU A 221 -21.10 -4.97 4.85
N LYS A 222 -21.86 -5.12 3.75
CA LYS A 222 -23.31 -4.89 3.71
C LYS A 222 -24.11 -5.65 4.78
N TRP A 223 -23.62 -6.80 5.24
CA TRP A 223 -24.28 -7.60 6.27
C TRP A 223 -24.27 -6.94 7.67
N LYS A 224 -23.41 -5.93 7.91
CA LYS A 224 -23.24 -5.31 9.23
C LYS A 224 -24.06 -4.01 9.37
N GLU A 225 -24.58 -3.49 8.26
CA GLU A 225 -25.37 -2.25 8.21
C GLU A 225 -26.89 -2.50 8.31
N GLY A 226 -27.32 -3.76 8.44
CA GLY A 226 -28.71 -4.16 8.69
C GLY A 226 -28.86 -4.87 10.03
#